data_AF-A0A965LH14-F1
#
_entry.id   AF-A0A965LH14-F1
#
_cell.length_a   1.000
_cell.length_b   1.000
_cell.length_c   1.000
_cell.angle_alpha   90.00
_cell.angle_beta   90.00
_cell.angle_gamma   90.00
#
_symmetry.space_group_name_H-M   'P 1'
#
loop_
_entity.id
_entity.type
_entity.pdbx_description
1 polymer ?
#
loop_
_entity_poly.entity_id
_entity_poly.type
_entity_poly.pdbx_seq_one_letter_code
_entity_poly.pdbx_strand_id
1 'polypeptide(L)'
;MSLEEELQRQPLSQRDKLGKLLGLLERSGIDPEDIGRIDKLSVWQGFLKNPEGEAELVDLASVVLSPAWEQPPQYPVVQPAAPTTVRYTPFKPRTDDAKVTVVLPDPQIGFRRLSDGSLVPMHDERAMAVALQVMRFIKPDVVVNLGDYIDLPEWSSKFLVLPEFVLTTQPSIDRGHKFLAEQRATVGEFCHIVLLGGNHDDRLGKAVARNAMAAMRLRQANMPESFPVLSIPFLLRLEELSVEYHGAYPAARFRIARGANGQTPLYAIHGERLDVVKVAKNERQSFVQGHIHRISVHSETYEVAEKMEQVVAFSPGCLCRVDGAVPSTKSGTDESGMPIQRFESWQQGMAVVTELPNGRWSYEIIQIINGEAVYRGRVFATS
;
A
#
# COMPACT_ATOMS: atom_id res chain seq x y z
N MET A 1 19.40 5.24 26.82
CA MET A 1 20.48 4.92 27.78
C MET A 1 20.30 5.88 28.93
N SER A 2 20.18 5.40 30.17
CA SER A 2 19.82 6.29 31.29
C SER A 2 21.05 7.08 31.77
N LEU A 3 20.82 8.26 32.35
CA LEU A 3 21.88 9.13 32.88
C LEU A 3 22.74 8.41 33.94
N GLU A 4 22.14 7.47 34.67
CA GLU A 4 22.79 6.66 35.71
C GLU A 4 23.87 5.72 35.16
N GLU A 5 23.64 5.12 33.98
CA GLU A 5 24.60 4.22 33.34
C GLU A 5 25.83 4.98 32.82
N GLU A 6 25.66 6.24 32.44
CA GLU A 6 26.72 7.12 31.95
C GLU A 6 27.61 7.65 33.10
N LEU A 7 27.00 7.88 34.28
CA LEU A 7 27.66 8.30 35.52
C LEU A 7 28.70 7.28 36.03
N GLN A 8 28.46 5.99 35.82
CA GLN A 8 29.39 4.94 36.24
C GLN A 8 30.64 4.83 35.36
N ARG A 9 30.73 5.55 34.23
CA ARG A 9 31.87 5.43 33.30
C ARG A 9 32.81 6.64 33.28
N GLN A 10 32.52 7.70 34.02
CA GLN A 10 33.31 8.94 34.01
C GLN A 10 34.32 9.05 35.18
N PRO A 11 35.43 9.78 35.00
CA PRO A 11 36.43 10.03 36.05
C PRO A 11 35.83 10.70 37.30
N LEU A 12 36.43 10.43 38.47
CA LEU A 12 35.94 10.85 39.80
C LEU A 12 35.51 12.33 39.89
N SER A 13 36.27 13.25 39.26
CA SER A 13 35.97 14.69 39.29
C SER A 13 34.73 15.10 38.49
N GLN A 14 34.29 14.27 37.53
CA GLN A 14 33.02 14.46 36.80
C GLN A 14 31.84 13.86 37.56
N ARG A 15 32.04 12.72 38.25
CA ARG A 15 31.01 12.11 39.11
C ARG A 15 30.55 13.04 40.25
N ASP A 16 31.48 13.74 40.90
CA ASP A 16 31.14 14.67 41.98
C ASP A 16 30.34 15.88 41.47
N LYS A 17 30.62 16.36 40.25
CA LYS A 17 29.88 17.44 39.60
C LYS A 17 28.48 17.00 39.17
N LEU A 18 28.36 15.78 38.64
CA LEU A 18 27.09 15.16 38.26
C LEU A 18 26.21 14.84 39.48
N GLY A 19 26.80 14.37 40.59
CA GLY A 19 26.06 14.14 41.84
C GLY A 19 25.52 15.43 42.46
N LYS A 20 26.28 16.53 42.44
CA LYS A 20 25.80 17.86 42.87
C LYS A 20 24.68 18.40 41.98
N LEU A 21 24.73 18.12 40.68
CA LEU A 21 23.68 18.48 39.73
C LEU A 21 22.40 17.70 40.01
N LEU A 22 22.49 16.37 40.20
CA LEU A 22 21.34 15.51 40.49
C LEU A 22 20.61 15.98 41.76
N GLY A 23 21.36 16.24 42.83
CA GLY A 23 20.79 16.75 44.08
C GLY A 23 20.20 18.17 43.95
N LEU A 24 20.62 18.96 42.96
CA LEU A 24 20.01 20.26 42.67
C LEU A 24 18.69 20.08 41.90
N LEU A 25 18.64 19.16 40.93
CA LEU A 25 17.42 18.82 40.20
C LEU A 25 16.33 18.27 41.13
N GLU A 26 16.70 17.33 42.02
CA GLU A 26 15.79 16.76 43.02
C GLU A 26 15.21 17.83 43.96
N ARG A 27 16.07 18.73 44.50
CA ARG A 27 15.60 19.84 45.37
C ARG A 27 14.72 20.84 44.64
N SER A 28 14.91 21.00 43.34
CA SER A 28 14.10 21.88 42.50
C SER A 28 12.84 21.20 41.95
N GLY A 29 12.60 19.92 42.27
CA GLY A 29 11.43 19.17 41.83
C GLY A 29 11.41 18.89 40.33
N ILE A 30 12.57 18.84 39.69
CA ILE A 30 12.71 18.59 38.25
C ILE A 30 13.08 17.11 38.07
N ASP A 31 12.22 16.36 37.38
CA ASP A 31 12.51 14.98 37.01
C ASP A 31 13.62 14.96 35.94
N PRO A 32 14.73 14.23 36.15
CA PRO A 32 15.77 14.08 35.13
C PRO A 32 15.26 13.54 33.79
N GLU A 33 14.15 12.78 33.76
CA GLU A 33 13.54 12.27 32.52
C GLU A 33 12.88 13.38 31.67
N ASP A 34 12.47 14.48 32.29
CA ASP A 34 11.87 15.64 31.60
C ASP A 34 12.94 16.53 30.92
N ILE A 35 14.23 16.29 31.20
CA ILE A 35 15.34 17.08 30.68
C ILE A 35 15.79 16.52 29.34
N GLY A 36 15.56 17.28 28.27
CA GLY A 36 16.04 16.94 26.93
C GLY A 36 17.52 17.23 26.73
N ARG A 37 17.98 18.39 27.21
CA ARG A 37 19.38 18.84 27.08
C ARG A 37 19.76 19.80 28.21
N ILE A 38 21.01 19.74 28.66
CA ILE A 38 21.62 20.79 29.50
C ILE A 38 22.31 21.80 28.58
N ASP A 39 21.76 23.00 28.46
CA ASP A 39 22.33 24.06 27.61
C ASP A 39 23.54 24.72 28.25
N LYS A 40 23.49 24.90 29.58
CA LYS A 40 24.55 25.56 30.32
C LYS A 40 24.57 25.09 31.77
N LEU A 41 25.77 24.79 32.26
CA LEU A 41 26.04 24.52 33.66
C LEU A 41 27.15 25.45 34.14
N SER A 42 26.83 26.36 35.06
CA SER A 42 27.78 27.25 35.71
C SER A 42 27.86 26.89 37.19
N VAL A 43 29.07 26.64 37.70
CA VAL A 43 29.32 26.41 39.13
C VAL A 43 30.36 27.41 39.59
N TRP A 44 30.09 28.13 40.68
CA TRP A 44 31.01 29.11 41.26
C TRP A 44 30.87 29.12 42.79
N GLN A 45 31.78 29.80 43.48
CA GLN A 45 31.78 29.86 44.94
C GLN A 45 31.36 31.26 45.40
N GLY A 46 30.44 31.30 46.36
CA GLY A 46 30.06 32.48 47.12
C GLY A 46 30.58 32.41 48.54
N PHE A 47 30.38 33.49 49.30
CA PHE A 47 30.69 33.56 50.72
C PHE A 47 29.40 33.84 51.50
N LEU A 48 29.16 33.06 52.54
CA LEU A 48 28.09 33.29 53.52
C LEU A 48 28.73 33.48 54.89
N LYS A 49 28.25 34.44 55.68
CA LYS A 49 28.73 34.56 57.07
C LYS A 49 27.94 33.61 57.96
N ASN A 50 28.65 32.82 58.77
CA ASN A 50 28.04 32.01 59.81
C ASN A 50 27.56 32.89 61.00
N PRO A 51 26.82 32.34 61.97
CA PRO A 51 26.30 33.09 63.12
C PRO A 51 27.37 33.82 63.95
N GLU A 52 28.62 33.36 63.91
CA GLU A 52 29.79 33.93 64.56
C GLU A 52 30.48 35.03 63.74
N GLY A 53 30.01 35.28 62.51
CA GLY A 53 30.46 36.35 61.62
C GLY A 53 31.64 35.99 60.72
N GLU A 54 32.08 34.74 60.72
CA GLU A 54 33.16 34.23 59.86
C GLU A 54 32.64 33.86 58.47
N ALA A 55 33.45 34.11 57.43
CA ALA A 55 33.07 33.84 56.05
C ALA A 55 33.28 32.36 55.69
N GLU A 56 32.20 31.66 55.38
CA GLU A 56 32.20 30.29 54.87
C GLU A 56 32.02 30.28 53.35
N LEU A 57 32.77 29.42 52.67
CA LEU A 57 32.63 29.18 51.23
C LEU A 57 31.38 28.34 50.96
N VAL A 58 30.52 28.80 50.06
CA VAL A 58 29.32 28.09 49.63
C VAL A 58 29.37 27.89 48.11
N ASP A 59 29.19 26.66 47.67
CA ASP A 59 29.09 26.36 46.24
C ASP A 59 27.70 26.77 45.70
N LEU A 60 27.69 27.59 44.65
CA LEU A 60 26.51 28.02 43.91
C LEU A 60 26.55 27.40 42.51
N ALA A 61 25.37 27.02 42.01
CA ALA A 61 25.23 26.48 40.67
C ALA A 61 24.02 27.10 39.96
N SER A 62 24.17 27.35 38.66
CA SER A 62 23.10 27.73 37.75
C SER A 62 23.08 26.73 36.60
N VAL A 63 21.87 26.25 36.30
CA VAL A 63 21.63 25.26 35.25
C VAL A 63 20.57 25.84 34.33
N VAL A 64 20.82 25.80 33.03
CA VAL A 64 19.83 26.07 31.98
C VAL A 64 19.53 24.76 31.29
N LEU A 65 18.26 24.36 31.31
CA LEU A 65 17.75 23.09 30.80
C LEU A 65 16.77 23.36 29.66
N SER A 66 16.86 22.59 28.59
CA SER A 66 15.79 22.48 27.59
C SER A 66 14.95 21.24 27.90
N PRO A 67 13.62 21.32 27.94
CA PRO A 67 12.77 20.16 28.15
C PRO A 67 12.82 19.17 26.97
N ALA A 68 12.57 17.89 27.26
CA ALA A 68 12.63 16.81 26.27
C ALA A 68 11.64 16.99 25.11
N TRP A 69 10.47 17.59 25.36
CA TRP A 69 9.45 17.88 24.35
C TRP A 69 9.77 19.06 23.43
N GLU A 70 10.82 19.85 23.71
CA GLU A 70 11.28 20.93 22.82
C GLU A 70 12.16 20.40 21.69
N GLN A 71 12.66 19.15 21.80
CA GLN A 71 13.39 18.55 20.69
C GLN A 71 12.43 18.31 19.53
N PRO A 72 12.73 18.82 18.32
CA PRO A 72 11.94 18.49 17.15
C PRO A 72 11.93 16.96 16.99
N PRO A 73 10.81 16.36 16.58
CA PRO A 73 10.76 14.92 16.34
C PRO A 73 11.97 14.51 15.49
N GLN A 74 12.80 13.62 16.02
CA GLN A 74 13.89 13.03 15.25
C GLN A 74 13.26 12.17 14.17
N TYR A 75 13.04 12.77 12.99
CA TYR A 75 12.61 12.01 11.84
C TYR A 75 13.74 11.03 11.49
N PRO A 76 13.46 9.71 11.46
CA PRO A 76 14.46 8.76 11.01
C PRO A 76 14.93 9.19 9.62
N VAL A 77 16.24 9.16 9.39
CA VAL A 77 16.81 9.45 8.07
C VAL A 77 16.20 8.47 7.08
N VAL A 78 15.66 8.96 5.97
CA VAL A 78 15.08 8.14 4.89
C VAL A 78 16.08 7.05 4.51
N GLN A 79 15.71 5.80 4.77
CA GLN A 79 16.53 4.64 4.41
C GLN A 79 16.06 4.08 3.06
N PRO A 80 16.97 3.52 2.24
CA PRO A 80 16.56 2.72 1.09
C PRO A 80 15.75 1.50 1.55
N ALA A 81 14.78 1.09 0.73
CA ALA A 81 14.01 -0.11 1.00
C ALA A 81 14.93 -1.35 1.05
N ALA A 82 14.62 -2.31 1.92
CA ALA A 82 15.30 -3.60 1.94
C ALA A 82 15.11 -4.33 0.60
N PRO A 83 16.10 -5.11 0.12
CA PRO A 83 15.97 -5.86 -1.12
C PRO A 83 14.77 -6.81 -1.08
N THR A 84 13.91 -6.75 -2.11
CA THR A 84 12.80 -7.69 -2.27
C THR A 84 13.32 -8.99 -2.89
N THR A 85 13.25 -10.09 -2.14
CA THR A 85 13.66 -11.40 -2.64
C THR A 85 12.46 -12.16 -3.19
N VAL A 86 12.50 -12.53 -4.46
CA VAL A 86 11.51 -13.38 -5.12
C VAL A 86 12.17 -14.61 -5.74
N ARG A 87 11.46 -15.73 -5.75
CA ARG A 87 11.94 -16.95 -6.39
C ARG A 87 11.66 -16.88 -7.89
N TYR A 88 12.72 -16.72 -8.68
CA TYR A 88 12.61 -16.80 -10.13
C TYR A 88 12.06 -18.17 -10.57
N THR A 89 11.09 -18.15 -11.48
CA THR A 89 10.57 -19.36 -12.10
C THR A 89 10.91 -19.34 -13.59
N PRO A 90 11.63 -20.35 -14.12
CA PRO A 90 11.89 -20.46 -15.55
C PRO A 90 10.58 -20.42 -16.35
N PHE A 91 10.46 -19.43 -17.22
CA PHE A 91 9.28 -19.21 -18.04
C PHE A 91 9.59 -19.56 -19.50
N LYS A 92 8.73 -20.36 -20.12
CA LYS A 92 8.73 -20.57 -21.56
C LYS A 92 7.45 -19.95 -22.12
N PRO A 93 7.54 -19.00 -23.06
CA PRO A 93 6.38 -18.39 -23.70
C PRO A 93 5.46 -19.43 -24.34
N ARG A 94 4.19 -19.06 -24.45
CA ARG A 94 3.23 -19.82 -25.26
C ARG A 94 3.64 -19.74 -26.73
N THR A 95 3.31 -20.79 -27.47
CA THR A 95 3.52 -20.87 -28.92
C THR A 95 2.19 -20.96 -29.66
N ASP A 96 1.07 -20.82 -28.95
CA ASP A 96 -0.27 -20.81 -29.54
C ASP A 96 -0.52 -19.48 -30.25
N ASP A 97 -1.27 -19.50 -31.35
CA ASP A 97 -1.66 -18.28 -32.07
C ASP A 97 -2.68 -17.42 -31.30
N ALA A 98 -3.28 -17.98 -30.23
CA ALA A 98 -4.24 -17.27 -29.40
C ALA A 98 -3.53 -16.47 -28.31
N LYS A 99 -3.86 -15.18 -28.21
CA LYS A 99 -3.39 -14.31 -27.12
C LYS A 99 -4.18 -14.60 -25.86
N VAL A 100 -3.49 -14.84 -24.75
CA VAL A 100 -4.07 -15.10 -23.44
C VAL A 100 -3.75 -13.97 -22.47
N THR A 101 -4.79 -13.39 -21.88
CA THR A 101 -4.68 -12.34 -20.85
C THR A 101 -5.23 -12.87 -19.53
N VAL A 102 -4.45 -12.74 -18.45
CA VAL A 102 -4.94 -12.91 -17.08
C VAL A 102 -5.32 -11.56 -16.52
N VAL A 103 -6.47 -11.49 -15.84
CA VAL A 103 -7.00 -10.27 -15.24
C VAL A 103 -7.12 -10.48 -13.72
N LEU A 104 -6.45 -9.62 -12.95
CA LEU A 104 -6.40 -9.64 -11.49
C LEU A 104 -7.18 -8.44 -10.92
N PRO A 105 -8.21 -8.65 -10.09
CA PRO A 105 -8.95 -7.57 -9.47
C PRO A 105 -8.42 -7.16 -8.10
N ASP A 106 -8.61 -5.88 -7.78
CA ASP A 106 -8.71 -5.26 -6.44
C ASP A 106 -8.08 -6.06 -5.28
N PRO A 107 -6.74 -6.17 -5.19
CA PRO A 107 -6.10 -6.78 -4.02
C PRO A 107 -6.19 -5.88 -2.78
N GLN A 108 -6.34 -4.57 -2.95
CA GLN A 108 -6.39 -3.56 -1.88
C GLN A 108 -5.29 -3.77 -0.84
N ILE A 109 -4.04 -3.85 -1.32
CA ILE A 109 -2.88 -4.11 -0.48
C ILE A 109 -2.72 -2.99 0.52
N GLY A 110 -3.03 -3.31 1.78
CA GLY A 110 -3.25 -2.35 2.84
C GLY A 110 -3.22 -3.02 4.20
N PHE A 111 -3.06 -2.23 5.24
CA PHE A 111 -2.97 -2.75 6.60
C PHE A 111 -3.80 -1.90 7.58
N ARG A 112 -4.21 -2.55 8.67
CA ARG A 112 -4.56 -1.93 9.94
C ARG A 112 -3.43 -2.16 10.93
N ARG A 113 -3.05 -1.16 11.70
CA ARG A 113 -2.04 -1.22 12.75
C ARG A 113 -2.71 -1.23 14.11
N LEU A 114 -2.48 -2.28 14.89
CA LEU A 114 -3.04 -2.41 16.24
C LEU A 114 -2.23 -1.61 17.26
N SER A 115 -2.75 -1.52 18.48
CA SER A 115 -2.11 -0.81 19.60
C SER A 115 -0.72 -1.37 19.94
N ASP A 116 -0.51 -2.68 19.78
CA ASP A 116 0.79 -3.35 19.97
C ASP A 116 1.75 -3.16 18.77
N GLY A 117 1.31 -2.47 17.72
CA GLY A 117 2.06 -2.22 16.50
C GLY A 117 2.03 -3.34 15.46
N SER A 118 1.34 -4.45 15.74
CA SER A 118 1.13 -5.50 14.75
C SER A 118 0.25 -5.02 13.59
N LEU A 119 0.45 -5.63 12.42
CA LEU A 119 -0.26 -5.27 11.20
C LEU A 119 -1.24 -6.37 10.80
N VAL A 120 -2.51 -6.00 10.63
CA VAL A 120 -3.56 -6.85 10.09
C VAL A 120 -3.73 -6.52 8.60
N PRO A 121 -3.46 -7.47 7.69
CA PRO A 121 -3.58 -7.22 6.26
C PRO A 121 -5.05 -7.11 5.85
N MET A 122 -5.30 -6.22 4.89
CA MET A 122 -6.58 -6.04 4.19
C MET A 122 -6.65 -6.88 2.91
N HIS A 123 -5.51 -7.13 2.28
CA HIS A 123 -5.40 -8.07 1.17
C HIS A 123 -5.43 -9.52 1.68
N ASP A 124 -5.86 -10.46 0.82
CA ASP A 124 -5.85 -11.89 1.17
C ASP A 124 -4.63 -12.57 0.54
N GLU A 125 -3.63 -12.87 1.37
CA GLU A 125 -2.41 -13.53 0.97
C GLU A 125 -2.66 -14.89 0.29
N ARG A 126 -3.70 -15.62 0.71
CA ARG A 126 -4.02 -16.91 0.11
C ARG A 126 -4.64 -16.73 -1.27
N ALA A 127 -5.54 -15.76 -1.44
CA ALA A 127 -6.13 -15.46 -2.74
C ALA A 127 -5.06 -15.00 -3.75
N MET A 128 -4.16 -14.11 -3.32
CA MET A 128 -3.03 -13.66 -4.13
C MET A 128 -2.09 -14.82 -4.50
N ALA A 129 -1.77 -15.70 -3.56
CA ALA A 129 -0.93 -16.87 -3.82
C ALA A 129 -1.58 -17.84 -4.81
N VAL A 130 -2.89 -18.12 -4.68
CA VAL A 130 -3.63 -18.94 -5.65
C VAL A 130 -3.62 -18.29 -7.03
N ALA A 131 -3.85 -16.97 -7.13
CA ALA A 131 -3.79 -16.26 -8.40
C ALA A 131 -2.42 -16.42 -9.09
N LEU A 132 -1.32 -16.33 -8.34
CA LEU A 132 0.03 -16.58 -8.86
C LEU A 132 0.20 -18.03 -9.34
N GLN A 133 -0.32 -19.02 -8.61
CA GLN A 133 -0.27 -20.42 -9.05
C GLN A 133 -1.04 -20.65 -10.37
N VAL A 134 -2.22 -20.05 -10.49
CA VAL A 134 -3.04 -20.09 -11.70
C VAL A 134 -2.34 -19.39 -12.87
N MET A 135 -1.78 -18.20 -12.65
CA MET A 135 -0.94 -17.49 -13.64
C MET A 135 0.22 -18.34 -14.14
N ARG A 136 0.92 -19.02 -13.22
CA ARG A 136 2.03 -19.91 -13.55
C ARG A 136 1.60 -21.06 -14.45
N PHE A 137 0.40 -21.59 -14.22
CA PHE A 137 -0.18 -22.64 -15.04
C PHE A 137 -0.59 -22.14 -16.43
N ILE A 138 -1.24 -20.97 -16.50
CA ILE A 138 -1.75 -20.39 -17.74
C ILE A 138 -0.63 -19.90 -18.64
N LYS A 139 0.43 -19.32 -18.05
CA LYS A 139 1.53 -18.64 -18.74
C LYS A 139 1.03 -17.55 -19.71
N PRO A 140 0.33 -16.53 -19.21
CA PRO A 140 -0.31 -15.54 -20.08
C PRO A 140 0.70 -14.72 -20.89
N ASP A 141 0.23 -14.14 -21.98
CA ASP A 141 0.96 -13.13 -22.75
C ASP A 141 0.82 -11.75 -22.11
N VAL A 142 -0.31 -11.52 -21.43
CA VAL A 142 -0.62 -10.26 -20.73
C VAL A 142 -1.20 -10.52 -19.34
N VAL A 143 -0.78 -9.74 -18.35
CA VAL A 143 -1.42 -9.65 -17.03
C VAL A 143 -1.96 -8.23 -16.88
N VAL A 144 -3.23 -8.10 -16.49
CA VAL A 144 -3.85 -6.80 -16.23
C VAL A 144 -4.34 -6.75 -14.78
N ASN A 145 -3.77 -5.85 -13.98
CA ASN A 145 -4.25 -5.49 -12.65
C ASN A 145 -5.28 -4.36 -12.79
N LEU A 146 -6.50 -4.56 -12.31
CA LEU A 146 -7.66 -3.71 -12.63
C LEU A 146 -7.75 -2.39 -11.84
N GLY A 147 -6.80 -2.08 -10.96
CA GLY A 147 -6.87 -0.94 -10.06
C GLY A 147 -7.11 -1.34 -8.61
N ASP A 148 -7.17 -0.32 -7.75
CA ASP A 148 -7.18 -0.45 -6.28
C ASP A 148 -6.13 -1.47 -5.82
N TYR A 149 -4.92 -1.31 -6.35
CA TYR A 149 -3.82 -2.24 -6.15
C TYR A 149 -3.23 -2.10 -4.75
N ILE A 150 -2.99 -0.86 -4.33
CA ILE A 150 -2.67 -0.52 -2.95
C ILE A 150 -3.82 0.26 -2.33
N ASP A 151 -4.08 0.01 -1.05
CA ASP A 151 -4.97 0.82 -0.25
C ASP A 151 -4.16 1.81 0.58
N LEU A 152 -4.49 3.10 0.42
CA LEU A 152 -3.85 4.23 1.05
C LEU A 152 -4.86 4.99 1.93
N PRO A 153 -5.39 4.38 3.00
CA PRO A 153 -6.41 5.00 3.85
C PRO A 153 -5.88 6.24 4.58
N GLU A 154 -4.59 6.27 4.95
CA GLU A 154 -3.91 7.41 5.58
C GLU A 154 -3.98 8.70 4.73
N TRP A 155 -4.08 8.55 3.41
CA TRP A 155 -4.15 9.65 2.44
C TRP A 155 -5.58 9.98 2.02
N SER A 156 -6.58 9.39 2.69
CA SER A 156 -7.98 9.66 2.41
C SER A 156 -8.33 11.09 2.78
N SER A 157 -8.99 11.79 1.85
CA SER A 157 -9.59 13.10 2.11
C SER A 157 -11.11 13.08 2.13
N LYS A 158 -11.70 11.89 1.97
CA LYS A 158 -13.16 11.69 1.88
C LYS A 158 -13.72 11.04 3.14
N PHE A 159 -12.93 10.16 3.75
CA PHE A 159 -13.32 9.37 4.90
C PHE A 159 -12.42 9.69 6.09
N LEU A 160 -12.97 9.56 7.29
CA LEU A 160 -12.21 9.68 8.53
C LEU A 160 -11.05 8.68 8.54
N VAL A 161 -9.85 9.18 8.84
CA VAL A 161 -8.66 8.34 9.05
C VAL A 161 -8.63 7.96 10.52
N LEU A 162 -8.88 6.69 10.80
CA LEU A 162 -8.82 6.11 12.15
C LEU A 162 -7.36 5.79 12.55
N PRO A 163 -7.05 5.70 13.86
CA PRO A 163 -5.69 5.43 14.35
C PRO A 163 -5.04 4.18 13.73
N GLU A 164 -5.83 3.15 13.46
CA GLU A 164 -5.33 1.92 12.86
C GLU A 164 -4.85 2.06 11.40
N PHE A 165 -5.13 3.18 10.73
CA PHE A 165 -4.64 3.43 9.37
C PHE A 165 -3.37 4.28 9.31
N VAL A 166 -2.87 4.76 10.45
CA VAL A 166 -1.68 5.60 10.51
C VAL A 166 -0.42 4.74 10.50
N LEU A 167 0.64 5.20 9.83
CA LEU A 167 1.90 4.46 9.65
C LEU A 167 1.75 3.14 8.87
N THR A 168 0.72 3.02 8.03
CA THR A 168 0.51 1.81 7.19
C THR A 168 0.96 1.99 5.75
N THR A 169 1.20 3.23 5.31
CA THR A 169 1.59 3.55 3.92
C THR A 169 2.83 2.78 3.46
N GLN A 170 3.92 2.80 4.24
CA GLN A 170 5.16 2.12 3.84
C GLN A 170 4.99 0.59 3.77
N PRO A 171 4.41 -0.10 4.79
CA PRO A 171 4.06 -1.51 4.67
C PRO A 171 3.23 -1.86 3.43
N SER A 172 2.24 -1.02 3.07
CA SER A 172 1.42 -1.22 1.87
C SER A 172 2.24 -1.14 0.59
N ILE A 173 3.13 -0.15 0.48
CA ILE A 173 4.04 0.02 -0.67
C ILE A 173 4.97 -1.18 -0.80
N ASP A 174 5.59 -1.60 0.31
CA ASP A 174 6.54 -2.72 0.31
C ASP A 174 5.85 -4.03 -0.11
N ARG A 175 4.67 -4.32 0.43
CA ARG A 175 3.91 -5.52 0.05
C ARG A 175 3.39 -5.45 -1.39
N GLY A 176 2.97 -4.26 -1.84
CA GLY A 176 2.52 -4.00 -3.20
C GLY A 176 3.64 -4.25 -4.21
N HIS A 177 4.82 -3.67 -3.96
CA HIS A 177 6.00 -3.91 -4.79
C HIS A 177 6.36 -5.41 -4.81
N LYS A 178 6.34 -6.07 -3.64
CA LYS A 178 6.57 -7.52 -3.56
C LYS A 178 5.59 -8.31 -4.42
N PHE A 179 4.30 -7.96 -4.43
CA PHE A 179 3.32 -8.69 -5.24
C PHE A 179 3.57 -8.51 -6.75
N LEU A 180 3.94 -7.32 -7.21
CA LEU A 180 4.33 -7.12 -8.61
C LEU A 180 5.61 -7.89 -8.97
N ALA A 181 6.59 -7.92 -8.06
CA ALA A 181 7.80 -8.71 -8.25
C ALA A 181 7.50 -10.22 -8.31
N GLU A 182 6.58 -10.71 -7.49
CA GLU A 182 6.08 -12.09 -7.53
C GLU A 182 5.36 -12.40 -8.84
N GLN A 183 4.53 -11.46 -9.34
CA GLN A 183 3.90 -11.58 -10.67
C GLN A 183 4.97 -11.68 -11.76
N ARG A 184 5.91 -10.73 -11.83
CA ARG A 184 7.01 -10.72 -12.82
C ARG A 184 7.85 -11.99 -12.76
N ALA A 185 8.22 -12.46 -11.57
CA ALA A 185 8.97 -13.70 -11.39
C ALA A 185 8.18 -14.94 -11.81
N THR A 186 6.84 -14.88 -11.78
CA THR A 186 5.94 -15.97 -12.18
C THR A 186 5.78 -16.08 -13.68
N VAL A 187 5.67 -14.94 -14.38
CA VAL A 187 5.35 -14.89 -15.82
C VAL A 187 6.56 -14.56 -16.71
N GLY A 188 7.72 -14.26 -16.14
CA GLY A 188 8.94 -13.95 -16.88
C GLY A 188 8.88 -12.63 -17.65
N GLU A 189 9.92 -12.31 -18.42
CA GLU A 189 10.08 -11.02 -19.11
C GLU A 189 9.18 -10.88 -20.34
N PHE A 190 8.77 -11.99 -20.96
CA PHE A 190 7.97 -11.97 -22.18
C PHE A 190 6.51 -11.56 -21.96
N CYS A 191 6.00 -11.73 -20.75
CA CYS A 191 4.64 -11.32 -20.42
C CYS A 191 4.57 -9.81 -20.22
N HIS A 192 3.61 -9.18 -20.87
CA HIS A 192 3.33 -7.76 -20.67
C HIS A 192 2.47 -7.58 -19.40
N ILE A 193 2.91 -6.77 -18.44
CA ILE A 193 2.17 -6.55 -17.19
C ILE A 193 1.65 -5.12 -17.18
N VAL A 194 0.34 -4.99 -17.01
CA VAL A 194 -0.40 -3.73 -16.98
C VAL A 194 -0.96 -3.52 -15.58
N LEU A 195 -0.84 -2.30 -15.07
CA LEU A 195 -1.48 -1.84 -13.85
C LEU A 195 -2.35 -0.62 -14.16
N LEU A 196 -3.66 -0.75 -13.97
CA LEU A 196 -4.57 0.40 -13.99
C LEU A 196 -4.54 1.09 -12.62
N GLY A 197 -4.66 2.42 -12.60
CA GLY A 197 -4.87 3.17 -11.37
C GLY A 197 -6.33 3.13 -10.93
N GLY A 198 -6.57 2.89 -9.64
CA GLY A 198 -7.89 2.97 -9.03
C GLY A 198 -8.08 4.19 -8.12
N ASN A 199 -9.26 4.27 -7.51
CA ASN A 199 -9.62 5.37 -6.62
C ASN A 199 -8.90 5.33 -5.27
N HIS A 200 -8.37 4.18 -4.86
CA HIS A 200 -7.51 4.04 -3.68
C HIS A 200 -6.07 4.46 -3.99
N ASP A 201 -5.54 4.06 -5.15
CA ASP A 201 -4.19 4.45 -5.61
C ASP A 201 -4.07 5.98 -5.79
N ASP A 202 -5.14 6.62 -6.30
CA ASP A 202 -5.19 8.06 -6.59
C ASP A 202 -5.24 8.95 -5.33
N ARG A 203 -5.46 8.37 -4.13
CA ARG A 203 -5.50 9.12 -2.86
C ARG A 203 -4.19 9.86 -2.58
N LEU A 204 -3.04 9.24 -2.84
CA LEU A 204 -1.73 9.87 -2.62
C LEU A 204 -1.59 11.15 -3.44
N GLY A 205 -1.85 11.08 -4.75
CA GLY A 205 -1.75 12.23 -5.64
C GLY A 205 -2.66 13.37 -5.22
N LYS A 206 -3.92 13.06 -4.86
CA LYS A 206 -4.88 14.04 -4.34
C LYS A 206 -4.44 14.67 -3.01
N ALA A 207 -3.88 13.89 -2.10
CA ALA A 207 -3.44 14.39 -0.81
C ALA A 207 -2.18 15.27 -0.92
N VAL A 208 -1.18 14.87 -1.72
CA VAL A 208 0.00 15.69 -2.01
C VAL A 208 -0.42 17.00 -2.69
N ALA A 209 -1.36 16.95 -3.64
CA ALA A 209 -1.90 18.15 -4.28
C ALA A 209 -2.47 19.15 -3.28
N ARG A 210 -3.23 18.67 -2.29
CA ARG A 210 -3.91 19.53 -1.31
C ARG A 210 -2.94 20.11 -0.28
N ASN A 211 -1.99 19.31 0.19
CA ASN A 211 -1.24 19.62 1.40
C ASN A 211 0.20 20.07 1.11
N ALA A 212 0.77 19.67 -0.02
CA ALA A 212 2.17 19.92 -0.38
C ALA A 212 2.29 20.09 -1.89
N MET A 213 1.52 21.03 -2.47
CA MET A 213 1.46 21.23 -3.93
C MET A 213 2.83 21.41 -4.57
N ALA A 214 3.77 22.07 -3.89
CA ALA A 214 5.14 22.25 -4.37
C ALA A 214 5.94 20.93 -4.49
N ALA A 215 5.57 19.90 -3.73
CA ALA A 215 6.13 18.56 -3.84
C ALA A 215 5.48 17.74 -4.97
N MET A 216 4.31 18.19 -5.47
CA MET A 216 3.66 17.52 -6.59
C MET A 216 4.56 17.58 -7.81
N ARG A 217 4.72 16.44 -8.50
CA ARG A 217 5.49 16.33 -9.74
C ARG A 217 7.00 16.52 -9.59
N LEU A 218 7.55 16.59 -8.38
CA LEU A 218 9.00 16.49 -8.18
C LEU A 218 9.50 15.16 -8.72
N ARG A 219 10.63 15.19 -9.44
CA ARG A 219 11.29 14.03 -10.05
C ARG A 219 12.72 13.94 -9.55
N GLN A 220 13.35 12.79 -9.77
CA GLN A 220 14.79 12.67 -9.55
C GLN A 220 15.55 13.66 -10.45
N ALA A 221 16.65 14.21 -9.93
CA ALA A 221 17.50 15.13 -10.69
C ALA A 221 18.01 14.44 -11.97
N ASN A 222 18.01 15.18 -13.09
CA ASN A 222 18.42 14.70 -14.41
C ASN A 222 17.59 13.52 -14.98
N MET A 223 16.39 13.27 -14.44
CA MET A 223 15.46 12.24 -14.92
C MET A 223 14.09 12.86 -15.27
N PRO A 224 14.01 13.73 -16.29
CA PRO A 224 12.77 14.46 -16.62
C PRO A 224 11.61 13.53 -17.01
N GLU A 225 11.89 12.37 -17.60
CA GLU A 225 10.87 11.41 -18.08
C GLU A 225 10.32 10.49 -16.97
N SER A 226 10.96 10.42 -15.80
CA SER A 226 10.88 9.29 -14.87
C SER A 226 9.76 9.24 -13.82
N PHE A 227 8.48 9.50 -14.04
CA PHE A 227 7.48 9.61 -12.94
C PHE A 227 7.81 10.57 -11.75
N PRO A 228 6.80 11.21 -11.15
CA PRO A 228 7.01 11.93 -9.89
C PRO A 228 7.44 11.01 -8.74
N VAL A 229 8.30 11.48 -7.84
CA VAL A 229 8.80 10.72 -6.68
C VAL A 229 7.66 10.27 -5.77
N LEU A 230 6.68 11.16 -5.52
CA LEU A 230 5.47 10.86 -4.74
C LEU A 230 4.33 10.35 -5.62
N SER A 231 4.62 9.37 -6.47
CA SER A 231 3.60 8.70 -7.31
C SER A 231 3.68 7.19 -7.16
N ILE A 232 2.55 6.53 -7.39
CA ILE A 232 2.46 5.07 -7.30
C ILE A 232 3.48 4.37 -8.21
N PRO A 233 3.67 4.78 -9.47
CA PRO A 233 4.66 4.14 -10.33
C PRO A 233 6.08 4.17 -9.81
N PHE A 234 6.46 5.30 -9.21
CA PHE A 234 7.79 5.48 -8.66
C PHE A 234 7.97 4.68 -7.36
N LEU A 235 7.01 4.77 -6.43
CA LEU A 235 7.08 4.10 -5.14
C LEU A 235 7.01 2.57 -5.25
N LEU A 236 6.27 2.05 -6.24
CA LEU A 236 6.22 0.61 -6.53
C LEU A 236 7.33 0.14 -7.48
N ARG A 237 8.21 1.03 -7.94
CA ARG A 237 9.35 0.73 -8.83
C ARG A 237 8.91 0.02 -10.12
N LEU A 238 7.83 0.52 -10.74
CA LEU A 238 7.20 -0.15 -11.89
C LEU A 238 8.13 -0.27 -13.10
N GLU A 239 8.97 0.73 -13.34
CA GLU A 239 9.94 0.73 -14.45
C GLU A 239 10.91 -0.45 -14.31
N GLU A 240 11.44 -0.69 -13.12
CA GLU A 240 12.36 -1.80 -12.85
C GLU A 240 11.69 -3.17 -12.99
N LEU A 241 10.39 -3.25 -12.72
CA LEU A 241 9.59 -4.47 -12.89
C LEU A 241 9.03 -4.61 -14.32
N SER A 242 9.30 -3.64 -15.20
CA SER A 242 8.73 -3.55 -16.55
C SER A 242 7.20 -3.63 -16.55
N VAL A 243 6.55 -2.89 -15.64
CA VAL A 243 5.09 -2.82 -15.52
C VAL A 243 4.60 -1.54 -16.18
N GLU A 244 3.72 -1.65 -17.18
CA GLU A 244 3.04 -0.51 -17.79
C GLU A 244 1.95 0.01 -16.84
N TYR A 245 1.95 1.33 -16.59
CA TYR A 245 0.97 1.96 -15.72
C TYR A 245 0.01 2.87 -16.50
N HIS A 246 -1.28 2.58 -16.40
CA HIS A 246 -2.33 3.48 -16.87
C HIS A 246 -2.99 4.15 -15.67
N GLY A 247 -2.43 5.29 -15.25
CA GLY A 247 -3.04 6.17 -14.25
C GLY A 247 -4.24 6.95 -14.79
N ALA A 248 -4.65 8.01 -14.08
CA ALA A 248 -5.78 8.86 -14.44
C ALA A 248 -7.16 8.19 -14.29
N TYR A 249 -7.38 7.52 -13.16
CA TYR A 249 -8.74 7.13 -12.74
C TYR A 249 -9.70 8.34 -12.80
N PRO A 250 -10.94 8.19 -13.31
CA PRO A 250 -11.56 6.97 -13.85
C PRO A 250 -11.41 6.76 -15.37
N ALA A 251 -10.63 7.60 -16.06
CA ALA A 251 -10.59 7.62 -17.52
C ALA A 251 -9.69 6.54 -18.15
N ALA A 252 -8.74 6.00 -17.39
CA ALA A 252 -7.81 4.99 -17.89
C ALA A 252 -8.52 3.73 -18.36
N ARG A 253 -8.08 3.20 -19.52
CA ARG A 253 -8.51 1.91 -20.05
C ARG A 253 -7.40 1.24 -20.82
N PHE A 254 -7.40 -0.09 -20.81
CA PHE A 254 -6.47 -0.91 -21.59
C PHE A 254 -7.25 -1.88 -22.47
N ARG A 255 -6.94 -1.96 -23.77
CA ARG A 255 -7.63 -2.87 -24.69
C ARG A 255 -7.07 -4.27 -24.56
N ILE A 256 -7.88 -5.22 -24.09
CA ILE A 256 -7.50 -6.62 -23.96
C ILE A 256 -7.67 -7.35 -25.30
N ALA A 257 -8.81 -7.16 -25.98
CA ALA A 257 -9.15 -7.87 -27.22
C ALA A 257 -9.80 -6.95 -28.27
N ARG A 258 -9.64 -7.29 -29.56
CA ARG A 258 -10.10 -6.46 -30.69
C ARG A 258 -11.59 -6.56 -30.96
N GLY A 259 -12.21 -7.70 -30.67
CA GLY A 259 -13.60 -7.96 -31.06
C GLY A 259 -13.70 -8.36 -32.54
N ALA A 260 -14.62 -9.27 -32.84
CA ALA A 260 -14.92 -9.73 -34.20
C ALA A 260 -16.28 -10.43 -34.23
N ASN A 261 -16.85 -10.63 -35.42
CA ASN A 261 -18.09 -11.39 -35.62
C ASN A 261 -19.27 -10.88 -34.77
N GLY A 262 -19.48 -9.56 -34.76
CA GLY A 262 -20.53 -8.96 -33.95
C GLY A 262 -20.24 -9.00 -32.45
N GLN A 263 -18.99 -9.19 -32.03
CA GLN A 263 -18.54 -9.01 -30.65
C GLN A 263 -17.74 -7.71 -30.56
N THR A 264 -18.10 -6.82 -29.65
CA THR A 264 -17.36 -5.58 -29.43
C THR A 264 -15.95 -5.85 -28.87
N PRO A 265 -14.99 -4.90 -29.02
CA PRO A 265 -13.69 -5.02 -28.35
C PRO A 265 -13.84 -5.21 -26.83
N LEU A 266 -12.84 -5.75 -26.14
CA LEU A 266 -12.84 -5.82 -24.67
C LEU A 266 -11.81 -4.85 -24.10
N TYR A 267 -12.24 -4.00 -23.18
CA TYR A 267 -11.36 -3.10 -22.42
C TYR A 267 -11.36 -3.44 -20.93
N ALA A 268 -10.19 -3.35 -20.29
CA ALA A 268 -10.07 -3.31 -18.85
C ALA A 268 -10.16 -1.87 -18.33
N ILE A 269 -10.88 -1.69 -17.23
CA ILE A 269 -11.04 -0.40 -16.53
C ILE A 269 -11.04 -0.60 -15.01
N HIS A 270 -10.69 0.45 -14.26
CA HIS A 270 -11.18 0.58 -12.89
C HIS A 270 -12.51 1.33 -12.93
N GLY A 271 -13.62 0.62 -12.77
CA GLY A 271 -14.95 1.17 -13.06
C GLY A 271 -15.37 2.25 -12.07
N GLU A 272 -16.10 3.27 -12.53
CA GLU A 272 -16.75 4.26 -11.65
C GLU A 272 -18.11 3.74 -11.13
N ARG A 273 -18.75 2.84 -11.87
CA ARG A 273 -20.08 2.32 -11.56
C ARG A 273 -20.00 0.99 -10.82
N LEU A 274 -20.84 0.85 -9.79
CA LEU A 274 -20.91 -0.36 -8.95
C LEU A 274 -21.71 -1.52 -9.58
N ASP A 275 -22.17 -1.37 -10.82
CA ASP A 275 -23.10 -2.28 -11.49
C ASP A 275 -22.71 -2.46 -12.96
N VAL A 276 -22.25 -3.67 -13.30
CA VAL A 276 -21.81 -4.03 -14.65
C VAL A 276 -22.94 -3.95 -15.68
N VAL A 277 -24.20 -4.11 -15.26
CA VAL A 277 -25.36 -3.97 -16.17
C VAL A 277 -25.44 -2.54 -16.70
N LYS A 278 -25.27 -1.55 -15.81
CA LYS A 278 -25.28 -0.12 -16.19
C LYS A 278 -24.09 0.23 -17.07
N VAL A 279 -22.94 -0.41 -16.86
CA VAL A 279 -21.74 -0.22 -17.68
C VAL A 279 -22.01 -0.71 -19.11
N ALA A 280 -22.51 -1.93 -19.27
CA ALA A 280 -22.86 -2.47 -20.60
C ALA A 280 -23.85 -1.57 -21.34
N LYS A 281 -24.95 -1.18 -20.66
CA LYS A 281 -26.04 -0.39 -21.26
C LYS A 281 -25.62 1.02 -21.67
N ASN A 282 -24.85 1.71 -20.83
CA ASN A 282 -24.49 3.10 -21.06
C ASN A 282 -23.37 3.23 -22.08
N GLU A 283 -22.39 2.32 -22.04
CA GLU A 283 -21.20 2.45 -22.86
C GLU A 283 -21.32 1.73 -24.21
N ARG A 284 -22.22 0.72 -24.31
CA ARG A 284 -22.37 -0.15 -25.49
C ARG A 284 -21.04 -0.74 -25.99
N GLN A 285 -20.16 -1.04 -25.04
CA GLN A 285 -18.79 -1.49 -25.26
C GLN A 285 -18.47 -2.54 -24.20
N SER A 286 -17.80 -3.63 -24.58
CA SER A 286 -17.45 -4.67 -23.60
C SER A 286 -16.34 -4.20 -22.65
N PHE A 287 -16.56 -4.45 -21.35
CA PHE A 287 -15.63 -4.10 -20.29
C PHE A 287 -15.42 -5.23 -19.29
N VAL A 288 -14.19 -5.36 -18.81
CA VAL A 288 -13.88 -6.01 -17.54
C VAL A 288 -13.48 -4.94 -16.52
N GLN A 289 -14.06 -4.98 -15.33
CA GLN A 289 -13.82 -3.94 -14.31
C GLN A 289 -13.48 -4.47 -12.92
N GLY A 290 -12.64 -3.73 -12.20
CA GLY A 290 -12.45 -3.85 -10.76
C GLY A 290 -13.53 -3.08 -9.98
N HIS A 291 -13.14 -2.47 -8.86
CA HIS A 291 -13.90 -1.55 -8.02
C HIS A 291 -15.07 -2.15 -7.23
N ILE A 292 -15.76 -3.16 -7.75
CA ILE A 292 -17.04 -3.63 -7.18
C ILE A 292 -16.90 -4.85 -6.27
N HIS A 293 -15.72 -5.49 -6.28
CA HIS A 293 -15.34 -6.66 -5.48
C HIS A 293 -16.29 -7.87 -5.60
N ARG A 294 -17.12 -7.88 -6.65
CA ARG A 294 -18.17 -8.86 -6.88
C ARG A 294 -17.91 -9.57 -8.18
N ILE A 295 -18.10 -10.88 -8.18
CA ILE A 295 -18.17 -11.61 -9.43
C ILE A 295 -19.54 -11.29 -10.04
N SER A 296 -19.52 -10.69 -11.22
CA SER A 296 -20.74 -10.27 -11.91
C SER A 296 -20.52 -10.30 -13.40
N VAL A 297 -21.52 -10.75 -14.15
CA VAL A 297 -21.49 -10.87 -15.60
C VAL A 297 -22.82 -10.38 -16.14
N HIS A 298 -22.76 -9.57 -17.18
CA HIS A 298 -23.92 -9.16 -17.95
C HIS A 298 -23.59 -9.17 -19.43
N SER A 299 -24.52 -9.67 -20.26
CA SER A 299 -24.39 -9.68 -21.71
C SER A 299 -25.67 -9.13 -22.32
N GLU A 300 -25.52 -8.27 -23.33
CA GLU A 300 -26.61 -7.79 -24.17
C GLU A 300 -26.21 -7.90 -25.64
N THR A 301 -27.22 -8.07 -26.50
CA THR A 301 -27.07 -8.03 -27.95
C THR A 301 -27.90 -6.86 -28.46
N TYR A 302 -27.26 -5.99 -29.22
CA TYR A 302 -27.87 -4.86 -29.90
C TYR A 302 -27.95 -5.15 -31.39
N GLU A 303 -28.99 -4.64 -32.04
CA GLU A 303 -29.02 -4.53 -33.49
C GLU A 303 -28.50 -3.15 -33.89
N VAL A 304 -27.40 -3.13 -34.66
CA VAL A 304 -26.75 -1.92 -35.15
C VAL A 304 -26.58 -2.06 -36.66
N ALA A 305 -27.30 -1.22 -37.42
CA ALA A 305 -27.30 -1.28 -38.89
C ALA A 305 -27.53 -2.70 -39.44
N GLU A 306 -28.61 -3.35 -38.97
CA GLU A 306 -29.02 -4.72 -39.36
C GLU A 306 -28.01 -5.83 -39.00
N LYS A 307 -27.01 -5.52 -38.18
CA LYS A 307 -26.02 -6.47 -37.68
C LYS A 307 -26.16 -6.62 -36.17
N MET A 308 -25.90 -7.84 -35.67
CA MET A 308 -25.79 -8.05 -34.23
C MET A 308 -24.47 -7.50 -33.69
N GLU A 309 -24.52 -6.81 -32.55
CA GLU A 309 -23.37 -6.45 -31.74
C GLU A 309 -23.59 -6.90 -30.29
N GLN A 310 -22.71 -7.75 -29.79
CA GLN A 310 -22.69 -8.26 -28.44
C GLN A 310 -21.76 -7.41 -27.57
N VAL A 311 -22.30 -6.98 -26.44
CA VAL A 311 -21.61 -6.27 -25.38
C VAL A 311 -21.65 -7.12 -24.13
N VAL A 312 -20.49 -7.30 -23.50
CA VAL A 312 -20.35 -7.99 -22.23
C VAL A 312 -19.67 -7.08 -21.23
N ALA A 313 -20.27 -6.89 -20.06
CA ALA A 313 -19.62 -6.25 -18.94
C ALA A 313 -19.49 -7.26 -17.79
N PHE A 314 -18.29 -7.40 -17.24
CA PHE A 314 -18.07 -8.32 -16.13
C PHE A 314 -17.01 -7.82 -15.13
N SER A 315 -17.04 -8.39 -13.94
CA SER A 315 -16.00 -8.20 -12.92
C SER A 315 -15.61 -9.57 -12.36
N PRO A 316 -14.30 -9.85 -12.20
CA PRO A 316 -13.83 -11.13 -11.67
C PRO A 316 -13.80 -11.22 -10.14
N GLY A 317 -14.31 -10.22 -9.41
CA GLY A 317 -14.31 -10.22 -7.95
C GLY A 317 -13.25 -9.29 -7.36
N CYS A 318 -12.53 -9.74 -6.34
CA CYS A 318 -11.38 -9.08 -5.72
C CYS A 318 -10.29 -10.10 -5.33
N LEU A 319 -9.12 -9.61 -4.92
CA LEU A 319 -8.10 -10.40 -4.22
C LEU A 319 -7.92 -9.94 -2.76
N CYS A 320 -8.70 -8.94 -2.33
CA CYS A 320 -8.74 -8.50 -0.96
C CYS A 320 -9.51 -9.45 -0.05
N ARG A 321 -9.39 -9.26 1.26
CA ARG A 321 -10.20 -10.00 2.23
C ARG A 321 -11.65 -9.57 2.15
N VAL A 322 -12.54 -10.53 2.27
CA VAL A 322 -14.00 -10.33 2.22
C VAL A 322 -14.67 -10.42 3.59
N ASP A 323 -13.88 -10.55 4.65
CA ASP A 323 -14.30 -10.87 6.00
C ASP A 323 -14.43 -9.65 6.94
N GLY A 324 -14.41 -8.44 6.37
CA GLY A 324 -14.57 -7.18 7.11
C GLY A 324 -13.25 -6.48 7.47
N ALA A 325 -12.10 -7.06 7.12
CA ALA A 325 -10.80 -6.40 7.32
C ALA A 325 -10.65 -5.14 6.47
N VAL A 326 -11.10 -5.18 5.22
CA VAL A 326 -11.18 -4.02 4.33
C VAL A 326 -12.28 -3.07 4.83
N PRO A 327 -12.02 -1.76 4.96
CA PRO A 327 -13.05 -0.78 5.31
C PRO A 327 -14.18 -0.70 4.27
N SER A 328 -15.41 -0.93 4.70
CA SER A 328 -16.60 -1.05 3.86
C SER A 328 -17.91 -0.86 4.66
N THR A 329 -19.06 -0.96 3.99
CA THR A 329 -20.39 -0.72 4.57
C THR A 329 -20.74 -1.66 5.73
N LYS A 330 -20.29 -2.92 5.72
CA LYS A 330 -20.53 -3.91 6.79
C LYS A 330 -19.33 -4.10 7.70
N SER A 331 -18.21 -3.44 7.43
CA SER A 331 -17.02 -3.50 8.31
C SER A 331 -17.26 -2.77 9.63
N GLY A 332 -16.52 -3.19 10.66
CA GLY A 332 -16.49 -2.54 11.97
C GLY A 332 -15.29 -3.05 12.76
N THR A 333 -14.83 -2.25 13.71
CA THR A 333 -13.74 -2.59 14.63
C THR A 333 -14.25 -2.63 16.06
N ASP A 334 -13.57 -3.40 16.92
CA ASP A 334 -13.73 -3.26 18.37
C ASP A 334 -12.95 -2.06 18.92
N GLU A 335 -12.99 -1.86 20.23
CA GLU A 335 -12.33 -0.77 20.94
C GLU A 335 -10.79 -0.79 20.81
N SER A 336 -10.21 -1.92 20.39
CA SER A 336 -8.77 -2.08 20.14
C SER A 336 -8.36 -1.79 18.70
N GLY A 337 -9.33 -1.51 17.81
CA GLY A 337 -9.10 -1.33 16.37
C GLY A 337 -9.06 -2.63 15.57
N MET A 338 -9.36 -3.77 16.20
CA MET A 338 -9.39 -5.07 15.54
C MET A 338 -10.65 -5.20 14.67
N PRO A 339 -10.53 -5.57 13.38
CA PRO A 339 -11.70 -5.77 12.54
C PRO A 339 -12.52 -6.96 13.03
N ILE A 340 -13.81 -6.74 13.26
CA ILE A 340 -14.76 -7.79 13.60
C ILE A 340 -15.11 -8.56 12.33
N GLN A 341 -15.01 -9.89 12.41
CA GLN A 341 -15.31 -10.75 11.28
C GLN A 341 -16.77 -10.60 10.87
N ARG A 342 -16.99 -10.04 9.68
CA ARG A 342 -18.30 -9.93 9.04
C ARG A 342 -18.14 -9.90 7.54
N PHE A 343 -18.76 -10.87 6.87
CA PHE A 343 -18.59 -11.05 5.45
C PHE A 343 -19.35 -9.99 4.63
N GLU A 344 -18.61 -9.37 3.71
CA GLU A 344 -19.19 -8.55 2.68
C GLU A 344 -19.87 -9.40 1.61
N SER A 345 -20.72 -8.76 0.80
CA SER A 345 -21.31 -9.44 -0.38
C SER A 345 -20.29 -9.51 -1.54
N TRP A 346 -19.02 -9.79 -1.23
CA TRP A 346 -17.89 -9.81 -2.16
C TRP A 346 -17.45 -11.24 -2.44
N GLN A 347 -16.77 -11.46 -3.57
CA GLN A 347 -16.25 -12.77 -3.95
C GLN A 347 -14.82 -12.62 -4.45
N GLN A 348 -13.95 -13.53 -4.02
CA GLN A 348 -12.58 -13.56 -4.52
C GLN A 348 -12.52 -14.31 -5.85
N GLY A 349 -11.67 -13.85 -6.75
CA GLY A 349 -11.51 -14.46 -8.06
C GLY A 349 -10.56 -13.73 -8.98
N MET A 350 -10.46 -14.26 -10.20
CA MET A 350 -9.69 -13.71 -11.30
C MET A 350 -10.35 -14.09 -12.63
N ALA A 351 -9.89 -13.54 -13.75
CA ALA A 351 -10.37 -13.96 -15.06
C ALA A 351 -9.23 -14.28 -16.03
N VAL A 352 -9.57 -15.08 -17.03
CA VAL A 352 -8.73 -15.40 -18.18
C VAL A 352 -9.48 -15.00 -19.43
N VAL A 353 -8.86 -14.22 -20.30
CA VAL A 353 -9.41 -13.86 -21.61
C VAL A 353 -8.53 -14.49 -22.69
N THR A 354 -9.14 -15.19 -23.64
CA THR A 354 -8.46 -15.75 -24.81
C THR A 354 -8.96 -15.04 -26.06
N GLU A 355 -8.05 -14.44 -26.83
CA GLU A 355 -8.34 -13.82 -28.12
C GLU A 355 -7.69 -14.62 -29.25
N LEU A 356 -8.48 -15.00 -30.25
CA LEU A 356 -8.01 -15.67 -31.46
C LEU A 356 -7.40 -14.66 -32.46
N PRO A 357 -6.61 -15.11 -33.44
CA PRO A 357 -6.00 -14.24 -34.46
C PRO A 357 -6.99 -13.34 -35.19
N ASN A 358 -8.24 -13.80 -35.37
CA ASN A 358 -9.30 -13.04 -36.04
C ASN A 358 -9.97 -11.96 -35.16
N GLY A 359 -9.59 -11.83 -33.89
CA GLY A 359 -10.12 -10.85 -32.95
C GLY A 359 -11.31 -11.32 -32.12
N ARG A 360 -11.85 -12.53 -32.37
CA ARG A 360 -12.88 -13.14 -31.53
C ARG A 360 -12.27 -13.50 -30.18
N TRP A 361 -12.99 -13.24 -29.10
CA TRP A 361 -12.50 -13.53 -27.76
C TRP A 361 -13.55 -14.25 -26.90
N SER A 362 -13.05 -14.98 -25.90
CA SER A 362 -13.85 -15.57 -24.82
C SER A 362 -13.19 -15.29 -23.48
N TYR A 363 -13.94 -15.47 -22.41
CA TYR A 363 -13.44 -15.29 -21.05
C TYR A 363 -13.92 -16.42 -20.13
N GLU A 364 -13.12 -16.69 -19.11
CA GLU A 364 -13.42 -17.64 -18.03
C GLU A 364 -13.20 -16.90 -16.70
N ILE A 365 -14.17 -16.94 -15.79
CA ILE A 365 -13.99 -16.46 -14.41
C ILE A 365 -13.55 -17.64 -13.55
N ILE A 366 -12.47 -17.44 -12.79
CA ILE A 366 -11.92 -18.42 -11.86
C ILE A 366 -12.23 -17.91 -10.46
N GLN A 367 -13.12 -18.61 -9.77
CA GLN A 367 -13.45 -18.33 -8.38
C GLN A 367 -12.31 -18.78 -7.48
N ILE A 368 -12.03 -17.99 -6.45
CA ILE A 368 -11.18 -18.38 -5.34
C ILE A 368 -12.07 -18.44 -4.10
N ILE A 369 -12.20 -19.60 -3.50
CA ILE A 369 -13.04 -19.83 -2.32
C ILE A 369 -12.13 -20.38 -1.23
N ASN A 370 -12.02 -19.65 -0.13
CA ASN A 370 -11.22 -20.06 1.02
C ASN A 370 -9.76 -20.45 0.67
N GLY A 371 -9.12 -19.71 -0.24
CA GLY A 371 -7.74 -19.98 -0.64
C GLY A 371 -7.56 -21.18 -1.56
N GLU A 372 -8.64 -21.59 -2.25
CA GLU A 372 -8.62 -22.64 -3.26
C GLU A 372 -9.30 -22.17 -4.56
N ALA A 373 -8.76 -22.55 -5.71
CA ALA A 373 -9.39 -22.38 -7.02
C ALA A 373 -9.36 -23.68 -7.81
N VAL A 374 -10.41 -23.90 -8.61
CA VAL A 374 -10.47 -24.99 -9.59
C VAL A 374 -10.45 -24.39 -10.99
N TYR A 375 -9.46 -24.79 -11.80
CA TYR A 375 -9.37 -24.35 -13.18
C TYR A 375 -8.92 -25.50 -14.09
N ARG A 376 -9.72 -25.78 -15.12
CA ARG A 376 -9.48 -26.85 -16.12
C ARG A 376 -9.16 -28.21 -15.50
N GLY A 377 -9.94 -28.59 -14.49
CA GLY A 377 -9.80 -29.87 -13.78
C GLY A 377 -8.61 -29.97 -12.82
N ARG A 378 -7.91 -28.86 -12.56
CA ARG A 378 -6.82 -28.79 -11.57
C ARG A 378 -7.21 -27.92 -10.39
N VAL A 379 -6.79 -28.35 -9.21
CA VAL A 379 -6.96 -27.62 -7.95
C VAL A 379 -5.68 -26.82 -7.66
N PHE A 380 -5.85 -25.57 -7.28
CA PHE A 380 -4.80 -24.66 -6.85
C PHE A 380 -5.14 -24.20 -5.44
N ALA A 381 -4.27 -24.46 -4.47
CA ALA A 381 -4.54 -24.12 -3.07
C ALA A 381 -3.24 -23.69 -2.37
N THR A 382 -3.37 -22.88 -1.34
CA THR A 382 -2.28 -22.67 -0.38
C THR A 382 -2.23 -23.84 0.59
N SER A 383 -1.05 -24.42 0.78
CA SER A 383 -0.77 -25.49 1.77
C SER A 383 -0.94 -25.03 3.20
#